data_AF-A0A7W5IF93-F1
#
_entry.id   AF-A0A7W5IF93-F1
#
_cell.length_a   1.000
_cell.length_b   1.000
_cell.length_c   1.000
_cell.angle_alpha   90.00
_cell.angle_beta   90.00
_cell.angle_gamma   90.00
#
_symmetry.space_group_name_H-M   'P 1'
#
loop_
_entity.id
_entity.type
_entity.pdbx_description
1 polymer ?
#
loop_
_entity_poly.entity_id
_entity_poly.type
_entity_poly.pdbx_seq_one_letter_code
_entity_poly.pdbx_strand_id
1 'polypeptide(L)'
;MSVIPEQVEAAAFAKESIDQWSWTPEQLASFNEKLNKRFGEVNLCDQALAFALWKTGHPIQYRHDDGIWRTSDQPLWGSSMVYRLLAKVELTTMPSIDWTAVSPRLKWLTQDLSGVMILFEKKPYANSFNGSWTTGCVGHLTHADNFASAKQCRGHWRDLIVERPAA
;
A
#
# COMPACT_ATOMS: atom_id res chain seq x y z
N MET A 1 9.13 26.60 -17.76
CA MET A 1 10.28 25.80 -17.32
C MET A 1 10.32 24.57 -18.21
N SER A 2 11.31 24.47 -19.11
CA SER A 2 11.49 23.27 -19.94
C SER A 2 12.12 22.16 -19.10
N VAL A 3 11.49 21.00 -19.06
CA VAL A 3 12.11 19.78 -18.52
C VAL A 3 13.21 19.36 -19.48
N ILE A 4 14.41 19.09 -18.95
CA ILE A 4 15.57 18.69 -19.75
C ILE A 4 15.32 17.24 -20.23
N PRO A 5 15.34 16.96 -21.55
CA PRO A 5 15.04 15.62 -22.09
C PRO A 5 15.85 14.47 -21.45
N GLU A 6 17.11 14.71 -21.09
CA GLU A 6 17.98 13.73 -20.41
C GLU A 6 17.44 13.28 -19.04
N GLN A 7 16.72 14.14 -18.32
CA GLN A 7 16.12 13.79 -17.04
C GLN A 7 14.93 12.83 -17.21
N VAL A 8 14.25 12.89 -18.35
CA VAL A 8 13.10 12.03 -18.67
C VAL A 8 13.58 10.62 -19.03
N GLU A 9 14.66 10.51 -19.80
CA GLU A 9 15.25 9.22 -20.18
C GLU A 9 15.89 8.49 -18.99
N ALA A 10 16.62 9.20 -18.13
CA ALA A 10 17.21 8.62 -16.92
C ALA A 10 16.14 8.10 -15.94
N ALA A 11 15.03 8.82 -15.77
CA ALA A 11 13.92 8.38 -14.92
C ALA A 11 13.19 7.16 -15.49
N ALA A 12 13.01 7.09 -16.81
CA ALA A 12 12.41 5.94 -17.49
C ALA A 12 13.28 4.68 -17.36
N PHE A 13 14.59 4.80 -17.59
CA PHE A 13 15.54 3.70 -17.44
C PHE A 13 15.63 3.19 -16.00
N ALA A 14 15.69 4.10 -15.02
CA ALA A 14 15.68 3.73 -13.61
C ALA A 14 14.37 3.00 -13.24
N LYS A 15 13.23 3.48 -13.73
CA LYS A 15 11.93 2.83 -13.49
C LYS A 15 11.89 1.42 -14.08
N GLU A 16 12.27 1.26 -15.36
CA GLU A 16 12.28 -0.04 -16.04
C GLU A 16 13.25 -1.03 -15.38
N SER A 17 14.41 -0.54 -14.92
CA SER A 17 15.38 -1.36 -14.20
C SER A 17 14.85 -1.82 -12.83
N ILE A 18 14.16 -0.96 -12.08
CA ILE A 18 13.67 -1.31 -10.73
C ILE A 18 12.38 -2.13 -10.79
N ASP A 19 11.52 -1.95 -11.81
CA ASP A 19 10.31 -2.78 -11.98
C ASP A 19 10.66 -4.26 -12.27
N GLN A 20 11.86 -4.52 -12.81
CA GLN A 20 12.40 -5.87 -12.98
C GLN A 20 13.04 -6.45 -11.71
N TRP A 21 13.19 -5.66 -10.64
CA TRP A 21 13.77 -6.14 -9.38
C TRP A 21 12.71 -6.90 -8.57
N SER A 22 12.55 -8.19 -8.87
CA SER A 22 11.85 -9.11 -7.98
C SER A 22 12.78 -9.54 -6.85
N TRP A 23 12.56 -8.97 -5.67
CA TRP A 23 13.32 -9.37 -4.47
C TRP A 23 12.70 -10.60 -3.83
N THR A 24 13.50 -11.65 -3.64
CA THR A 24 13.06 -12.84 -2.92
C THR A 24 12.91 -12.55 -1.42
N PRO A 25 12.13 -13.37 -0.68
CA PRO A 25 12.05 -13.25 0.78
C PRO A 25 13.41 -13.29 1.48
N GLU A 26 14.36 -14.09 0.96
CA GLU A 26 15.71 -14.23 1.52
C GLU A 26 16.55 -12.97 1.28
N GLN A 27 16.46 -12.37 0.09
CA GLN A 27 17.12 -11.10 -0.21
C GLN A 27 16.58 -9.98 0.67
N LEU A 28 15.26 -9.92 0.87
CA LEU A 28 14.63 -8.97 1.78
C LEU A 28 15.06 -9.19 3.22
N ALA A 29 15.12 -10.43 3.69
CA ALA A 29 15.60 -10.75 5.03
C ALA A 29 17.05 -10.28 5.23
N SER A 30 17.95 -10.61 4.29
CA SER A 30 19.34 -10.18 4.32
C SER A 30 19.49 -8.66 4.32
N PHE A 31 18.68 -7.95 3.55
CA PHE A 31 18.70 -6.48 3.53
C PHE A 31 18.09 -5.87 4.78
N ASN A 32 17.05 -6.48 5.35
CA ASN A 32 16.45 -6.05 6.61
C ASN A 32 17.45 -6.14 7.78
N GLU A 33 18.41 -7.08 7.77
CA GLU A 33 19.49 -7.08 8.76
C GLU A 33 20.35 -5.80 8.69
N LYS A 34 20.57 -5.25 7.49
CA LYS A 34 21.28 -3.97 7.34
C LYS A 34 20.46 -2.79 7.84
N LEU A 35 19.14 -2.86 7.72
CA LEU A 35 18.19 -1.85 8.19
C LEU A 35 17.87 -1.96 9.69
N ASN A 36 18.32 -3.02 10.38
CA ASN A 36 17.99 -3.29 11.78
C ASN A 36 18.78 -2.42 12.78
N LYS A 37 18.72 -1.10 12.57
CA LYS A 37 19.30 -0.04 13.40
C LYS A 37 18.57 1.27 13.10
N ARG A 38 18.90 2.35 13.83
CA ARG A 38 18.24 3.64 13.57
C ARG A 38 18.55 4.09 12.15
N PHE A 39 17.56 4.65 11.45
CA PHE A 39 17.70 4.94 10.03
C PHE A 39 18.82 5.94 9.74
N GLY A 40 19.08 6.87 10.66
CA GLY A 40 20.22 7.79 10.57
C GLY A 40 21.61 7.11 10.66
N GLU A 41 21.66 5.85 11.10
CA GLU A 41 22.88 5.03 11.20
C GLU A 41 23.01 4.03 10.03
N VAL A 42 21.98 3.92 9.18
CA VAL A 42 22.02 3.16 7.93
C VAL A 42 22.85 3.96 6.92
N ASN A 43 23.72 3.31 6.15
CA ASN A 43 24.49 4.03 5.14
C ASN A 43 23.57 4.56 4.02
N LEU A 44 23.98 5.64 3.35
CA LEU A 44 23.15 6.33 2.37
C LEU A 44 22.68 5.43 1.22
N CYS A 45 23.51 4.48 0.76
CA CYS A 45 23.14 3.56 -0.32
C CYS A 45 22.00 2.62 0.11
N ASP A 46 22.07 2.05 1.31
CA ASP A 46 21.01 1.20 1.85
C ASP A 46 19.73 2.02 2.14
N GLN A 47 19.84 3.27 2.59
CA GLN A 47 18.67 4.15 2.73
C GLN A 47 17.98 4.40 1.38
N ALA A 48 18.77 4.74 0.34
CA ALA A 48 18.26 4.98 -1.00
C ALA A 48 17.62 3.72 -1.60
N LEU A 49 18.22 2.56 -1.36
CA LEU A 49 17.66 1.28 -1.80
C LEU A 49 16.34 0.95 -1.09
N ALA A 50 16.23 1.19 0.22
CA ALA A 50 14.98 1.00 0.95
C ALA A 50 13.86 1.90 0.40
N PHE A 51 14.19 3.16 0.10
CA PHE A 51 13.27 4.09 -0.54
C PHE A 51 12.84 3.61 -1.93
N ALA A 52 13.78 3.16 -2.77
CA ALA A 52 13.49 2.66 -4.11
C ALA A 52 12.57 1.43 -4.08
N LEU A 53 12.84 0.47 -3.19
CA LEU A 53 12.00 -0.73 -3.04
C LEU A 53 10.59 -0.40 -2.55
N TRP A 54 10.47 0.54 -1.60
CA TRP A 54 9.16 1.05 -1.19
C TRP A 54 8.42 1.71 -2.37
N LYS A 55 9.12 2.53 -3.16
CA LYS A 55 8.52 3.17 -4.35
C LYS A 55 8.04 2.20 -5.40
N THR A 56 8.62 1.00 -5.48
CA THR A 56 8.17 -0.05 -6.41
C THR A 56 7.19 -1.04 -5.81
N GLY A 57 6.65 -0.74 -4.61
CA GLY A 57 5.50 -1.43 -4.04
C GLY A 57 5.82 -2.43 -2.93
N HIS A 58 7.08 -2.51 -2.47
CA HIS A 58 7.35 -3.24 -1.22
C HIS A 58 6.73 -2.48 -0.04
N PRO A 59 5.85 -3.11 0.75
CA PRO A 59 5.35 -2.47 1.96
C PRO A 59 6.50 -2.22 2.93
N ILE A 60 6.44 -1.10 3.64
CA ILE A 60 7.44 -0.75 4.64
C ILE A 60 6.81 -0.70 6.02
N GLN A 61 7.53 -1.23 6.99
CA GLN A 61 7.21 -1.07 8.39
C GLN A 61 8.29 -0.26 9.09
N TYR A 62 7.88 0.45 10.12
CA TYR A 62 8.74 1.20 11.00
C TYR A 62 8.42 0.86 12.45
N ARG A 63 9.39 0.99 13.34
CA ARG A 63 9.16 0.98 14.79
C ARG A 63 9.88 2.16 15.43
N HIS A 64 9.28 2.63 16.51
CA HIS A 64 9.92 3.54 17.46
C HIS A 64 10.61 2.74 18.57
N ASP A 65 11.08 3.44 19.60
CA ASP A 65 11.64 2.82 20.81
C ASP A 65 10.60 1.98 21.60
N ASP A 66 9.31 2.08 21.27
CA ASP A 66 8.24 1.24 21.84
C ASP A 66 8.26 -0.22 21.33
N GLY A 67 9.09 -0.51 20.32
CA GLY A 67 9.27 -1.85 19.76
C GLY A 67 8.13 -2.34 18.88
N ILE A 68 7.07 -1.55 18.68
CA ILE A 68 5.89 -1.96 17.90
C ILE A 68 6.10 -1.61 16.42
N TRP A 69 6.09 -2.64 15.58
CA TRP A 69 6.09 -2.48 14.13
C TRP A 69 4.75 -1.94 13.64
N ARG A 70 4.82 -0.88 12.85
CA ARG A 70 3.68 -0.23 12.20
C ARG A 70 3.94 -0.17 10.71
N THR A 71 2.94 -0.49 9.91
CA THR A 71 3.00 -0.31 8.46
C THR A 71 2.79 1.16 8.11
N SER A 72 3.53 1.69 7.15
CA SER A 72 3.36 3.05 6.66
C SER A 72 3.24 3.08 5.14
N ASP A 73 2.22 3.76 4.66
CA ASP A 73 2.06 4.09 3.24
C ASP A 73 2.85 5.33 2.83
N GLN A 74 3.32 6.12 3.81
CA GLN A 74 4.09 7.34 3.65
C GLN A 74 5.18 7.38 4.74
N PRO A 75 6.20 6.51 4.66
CA PRO A 75 7.29 6.50 5.61
C PRO A 75 7.90 7.90 5.72
N LEU A 76 8.01 8.40 6.95
CA LEU A 76 8.62 9.71 7.24
C LEU A 76 10.15 9.70 7.10
N TRP A 77 10.76 8.50 6.98
CA TRP A 77 12.21 8.29 6.95
C TRP A 77 12.95 8.98 8.11
N GLY A 78 12.35 8.95 9.30
CA GLY A 78 12.88 9.60 10.49
C GLY A 78 14.18 8.93 10.95
N SER A 79 15.21 9.73 11.23
CA SER A 79 16.54 9.23 11.59
C SER A 79 16.56 8.36 12.86
N SER A 80 15.59 8.55 13.76
CA SER A 80 15.45 7.79 15.01
C SER A 80 14.62 6.52 14.89
N MET A 81 13.99 6.25 13.73
CA MET A 81 13.14 5.08 13.52
C MET A 81 13.96 3.90 12.98
N VAL A 82 13.50 2.68 13.22
CA VAL A 82 14.04 1.47 12.57
C VAL A 82 13.04 1.03 11.51
N TYR A 83 13.51 0.70 10.31
CA TYR A 83 12.66 0.30 9.18
C TYR A 83 12.90 -1.16 8.79
N ARG A 84 11.90 -1.77 8.16
CA ARG A 84 12.04 -3.03 7.43
C ARG A 84 11.10 -3.06 6.22
N LEU A 85 11.52 -3.71 5.17
CA LEU A 85 10.69 -3.99 4.01
C LEU A 85 10.00 -5.35 4.16
N LEU A 86 8.79 -5.44 3.63
CA LEU A 86 8.05 -6.67 3.50
C LEU A 86 8.06 -7.14 2.04
N ALA A 87 7.77 -8.42 1.83
CA ALA A 87 7.52 -8.95 0.50
C ALA A 87 6.30 -8.23 -0.12
N LYS A 88 6.35 -8.03 -1.45
CA LYS A 88 5.15 -7.59 -2.18
C LYS A 88 4.06 -8.63 -1.97
N VAL A 89 2.85 -8.16 -1.69
CA VAL A 89 1.67 -9.01 -1.65
C VAL A 89 1.09 -9.00 -3.04
N GLU A 90 1.36 -10.06 -3.79
CA GLU A 90 0.72 -10.28 -5.09
C GLU A 90 -0.80 -10.33 -4.89
N LEU A 91 -1.52 -9.57 -5.71
CA LEU A 91 -2.97 -9.57 -5.70
C LEU A 91 -3.46 -10.93 -6.21
N THR A 92 -3.96 -11.77 -5.31
CA THR A 92 -4.46 -13.11 -5.69
C THR A 92 -5.88 -13.05 -6.21
N THR A 93 -6.71 -12.23 -5.56
CA THR A 93 -8.15 -12.08 -5.85
C THR A 93 -8.61 -10.69 -5.44
N MET A 94 -9.67 -10.17 -6.06
CA MET A 94 -10.32 -8.94 -5.60
C MET A 94 -11.23 -9.21 -4.39
N PRO A 95 -11.48 -8.22 -3.51
CA PRO A 95 -12.49 -8.36 -2.47
C PRO A 95 -13.86 -8.56 -3.14
N SER A 96 -14.74 -9.36 -2.53
CA SER A 96 -16.03 -9.67 -3.15
C SER A 96 -17.16 -9.72 -2.14
N ILE A 97 -18.39 -9.53 -2.62
CA ILE A 97 -19.62 -9.58 -1.85
C ILE A 97 -20.77 -9.98 -2.77
N ASP A 98 -21.83 -10.57 -2.22
CA ASP A 98 -23.09 -10.72 -2.94
C ASP A 98 -23.82 -9.37 -3.00
N TRP A 99 -23.75 -8.71 -4.16
CA TRP A 99 -24.37 -7.40 -4.40
C TRP A 99 -25.90 -7.42 -4.38
N THR A 100 -26.55 -8.59 -4.44
CA THR A 100 -28.03 -8.69 -4.36
C THR A 100 -28.54 -8.40 -2.94
N ALA A 101 -27.74 -8.71 -1.92
CA ALA A 101 -28.02 -8.39 -0.52
C ALA A 101 -27.64 -6.95 -0.15
N VAL A 102 -26.95 -6.23 -1.03
CA VAL A 102 -26.46 -4.87 -0.79
C VAL A 102 -27.37 -3.85 -1.46
N SER A 103 -27.75 -2.80 -0.71
CA SER A 103 -28.54 -1.68 -1.24
C SER A 103 -27.99 -1.18 -2.60
N PRO A 104 -28.83 -1.01 -3.64
CA PRO A 104 -28.43 -0.48 -4.95
C PRO A 104 -27.70 0.87 -4.92
N ARG A 105 -27.82 1.61 -3.82
CA ARG A 105 -27.14 2.89 -3.62
C ARG A 105 -25.64 2.73 -3.39
N LEU A 106 -25.19 1.62 -2.82
CA LEU A 106 -23.77 1.34 -2.56
C LEU A 106 -23.17 0.70 -3.81
N LYS A 107 -22.17 1.37 -4.38
CA LYS A 107 -21.61 1.08 -5.70
C LYS A 107 -20.15 0.66 -5.67
N TRP A 108 -19.48 0.83 -4.54
CA TRP A 108 -18.05 0.56 -4.41
C TRP A 108 -17.81 -0.28 -3.17
N LEU A 109 -16.98 -1.31 -3.30
CA LEU A 109 -16.46 -2.12 -2.22
C LEU A 109 -14.96 -1.89 -2.14
N THR A 110 -14.44 -1.63 -0.95
CA THR A 110 -13.00 -1.50 -0.73
C THR A 110 -12.54 -2.38 0.41
N GLN A 111 -11.24 -2.69 0.44
CA GLN A 111 -10.56 -3.23 1.61
C GLN A 111 -9.38 -2.32 1.97
N ASP A 112 -9.29 -1.89 3.22
CA ASP A 112 -8.22 -1.00 3.68
C ASP A 112 -6.96 -1.74 4.14
N LEU A 113 -5.95 -0.99 4.59
CA LEU A 113 -4.67 -1.55 5.07
C LEU A 113 -4.84 -2.49 6.28
N SER A 114 -5.85 -2.24 7.12
CA SER A 114 -6.16 -3.07 8.29
C SER A 114 -7.01 -4.30 7.95
N GLY A 115 -7.46 -4.42 6.70
CA GLY A 115 -8.33 -5.48 6.21
C GLY A 115 -9.82 -5.18 6.35
N VAL A 116 -10.20 -4.01 6.87
CA VAL A 116 -11.61 -3.63 7.01
C VAL A 116 -12.22 -3.41 5.64
N MET A 117 -13.39 -4.01 5.41
CA MET A 117 -14.13 -3.86 4.16
C MET A 117 -15.23 -2.81 4.30
N ILE A 118 -15.30 -1.87 3.37
CA ILE A 118 -16.24 -0.75 3.42
C ILE A 118 -16.97 -0.64 2.08
N LEU A 119 -18.28 -0.45 2.17
CA LEU A 119 -19.13 -0.12 1.03
C LEU A 119 -19.34 1.39 0.95
N PHE A 120 -19.19 1.96 -0.25
CA PHE A 120 -19.41 3.38 -0.50
C PHE A 120 -20.46 3.62 -1.60
N GLU A 121 -21.25 4.66 -1.43
CA GLU A 121 -22.17 5.17 -2.46
C GLU A 121 -21.43 5.86 -3.63
N LYS A 122 -20.34 6.57 -3.32
CA LYS A 122 -19.50 7.30 -4.28
C LYS A 122 -18.14 6.64 -4.41
N LYS A 123 -17.46 6.85 -5.53
CA LYS A 123 -16.10 6.33 -5.74
C LYS A 123 -15.16 6.90 -4.67
N PRO A 124 -14.60 6.07 -3.77
CA PRO A 124 -13.66 6.54 -2.77
C PRO A 124 -12.28 6.79 -3.38
N TYR A 125 -11.43 7.49 -2.66
CA TYR A 125 -10.00 7.60 -2.94
C TYR A 125 -9.19 7.12 -1.73
N ALA A 126 -7.97 6.68 -2.00
CA ALA A 126 -7.05 6.19 -0.99
C ALA A 126 -6.54 7.33 -0.10
N ASN A 127 -6.79 7.24 1.21
CA ASN A 127 -6.18 8.09 2.23
C ASN A 127 -4.89 7.44 2.74
N SER A 128 -3.77 7.91 2.21
CA SER A 128 -2.45 7.36 2.54
C SER A 128 -1.95 7.73 3.94
N PHE A 129 -2.62 8.66 4.65
CA PHE A 129 -2.20 9.06 5.99
C PHE A 129 -2.44 7.95 7.03
N ASN A 130 -3.54 7.22 6.88
CA ASN A 130 -3.96 6.17 7.81
C ASN A 130 -4.24 4.82 7.13
N GLY A 131 -3.89 4.68 5.85
CA GLY A 131 -4.12 3.45 5.08
C GLY A 131 -5.60 3.10 4.92
N SER A 132 -6.47 4.11 4.80
CA SER A 132 -7.93 3.92 4.70
C SER A 132 -8.50 4.42 3.37
N TRP A 133 -9.75 4.06 3.10
CA TRP A 133 -10.53 4.61 1.99
C TRP A 133 -11.47 5.70 2.50
N THR A 134 -11.61 6.79 1.75
CA THR A 134 -12.50 7.89 2.15
C THR A 134 -13.19 8.52 0.95
N THR A 135 -14.21 9.33 1.22
CA THR A 135 -14.92 10.14 0.23
C THR A 135 -14.83 11.61 0.63
N GLY A 136 -14.48 12.48 -0.32
CA GLY A 136 -14.37 13.93 -0.09
C GLY A 136 -15.71 14.65 0.06
N CYS A 137 -16.82 13.91 -0.02
CA CYS A 137 -18.18 14.42 0.06
C CYS A 137 -18.99 13.60 1.06
N VAL A 138 -20.05 14.21 1.60
CA VAL A 138 -21.08 13.49 2.36
C VAL A 138 -21.73 12.44 1.45
N GLY A 139 -21.85 11.22 1.96
CA GLY A 139 -22.44 10.06 1.29
C GLY A 139 -22.61 8.92 2.29
N HIS A 140 -23.43 7.92 1.95
CA HIS A 140 -23.57 6.75 2.82
C HIS A 140 -22.39 5.81 2.67
N LEU A 141 -21.93 5.31 3.81
CA LEU A 141 -20.98 4.21 3.91
C LEU A 141 -21.44 3.22 4.97
N THR A 142 -21.02 1.96 4.83
CA THR A 142 -21.24 0.94 5.86
C THR A 142 -20.14 -0.12 5.79
N HIS A 143 -19.92 -0.83 6.88
CA HIS A 143 -18.98 -1.94 6.92
C HIS A 143 -19.55 -3.12 6.13
N ALA A 144 -18.78 -3.59 5.16
CA ALA A 144 -19.09 -4.78 4.37
C ALA A 144 -18.84 -6.06 5.18
N ASP A 145 -17.97 -6.01 6.19
CA ASP A 145 -17.64 -7.14 7.07
C ASP A 145 -18.86 -7.67 7.85
N ASN A 146 -19.94 -6.90 7.92
CA ASN A 146 -21.22 -7.31 8.51
C ASN A 146 -22.07 -8.23 7.61
N PHE A 147 -21.68 -8.39 6.33
CA PHE A 147 -22.38 -9.26 5.39
C PHE A 147 -21.69 -10.62 5.35
N ALA A 148 -22.45 -11.71 5.56
CA ALA A 148 -21.91 -13.07 5.53
C ALA A 148 -21.26 -13.47 4.19
N SER A 149 -21.61 -12.78 3.10
CA SER A 149 -21.05 -13.01 1.77
C SER A 149 -19.76 -12.22 1.49
N ALA A 150 -19.36 -11.30 2.38
CA ALA A 150 -18.15 -10.50 2.20
C ALA A 150 -16.90 -11.38 2.33
N LYS A 151 -16.00 -11.27 1.35
CA LYS A 151 -14.73 -11.99 1.33
C LYS A 151 -13.59 -11.01 1.14
N GLN A 152 -12.73 -10.95 2.16
CA GLN A 152 -11.47 -10.25 2.10
C GLN A 152 -10.51 -10.93 1.11
N CYS A 153 -9.49 -10.20 0.72
CA CYS A 153 -8.45 -10.68 -0.17
C CYS A 153 -7.07 -10.24 0.30
N ARG A 154 -6.05 -10.75 -0.39
CA ARG A 154 -4.65 -10.36 -0.19
C ARG A 154 -4.20 -9.56 -1.40
N GLY A 155 -3.59 -8.42 -1.13
CA GLY A 155 -3.03 -7.53 -2.14
C GLY A 155 -2.63 -6.21 -1.50
N HIS A 156 -2.03 -5.33 -2.30
CA HIS A 156 -1.80 -3.96 -1.89
C HIS A 156 -3.14 -3.23 -1.76
N TRP A 157 -3.46 -2.69 -0.58
CA TRP A 157 -4.81 -2.19 -0.25
C TRP A 157 -5.34 -1.12 -1.22
N ARG A 158 -4.47 -0.30 -1.82
CA ARG A 158 -4.86 0.71 -2.83
C ARG A 158 -5.44 0.11 -4.12
N ASP A 159 -5.17 -1.16 -4.38
CA ASP A 159 -5.70 -1.87 -5.55
C ASP A 159 -6.99 -2.62 -5.19
N LEU A 160 -7.33 -2.72 -3.89
CA LEU A 160 -8.48 -3.48 -3.39
C LEU A 160 -9.76 -2.64 -3.41
N ILE A 161 -10.15 -2.20 -4.61
CA ILE A 161 -11.38 -1.44 -4.87
C ILE A 161 -12.16 -2.09 -6.02
N VAL A 162 -13.44 -2.34 -5.79
CA VAL A 162 -14.33 -3.02 -6.73
C VAL A 162 -15.58 -2.18 -6.95
N GLU A 163 -15.92 -1.94 -8.20
CA GLU A 163 -17.20 -1.34 -8.59
C GLU A 163 -18.28 -2.42 -8.68
N ARG A 164 -19.50 -2.07 -8.24
CA ARG A 164 -20.68 -2.91 -8.39
C ARG A 164 -20.91 -3.19 -9.88
N PRO A 165 -21.10 -4.46 -10.29
CA PRO A 165 -21.43 -4.79 -11.68
C PRO A 165 -22.70 -4.06 -12.13
N ALA A 166 -22.71 -3.58 -13.37
CA ALA A 166 -23.95 -3.12 -14.00
C ALA A 166 -24.93 -4.31 -14.09
N ALA A 167 -26.17 -4.07 -13.68
CA ALA A 167 -27.26 -5.03 -13.77
C ALA A 167 -27.75 -5.18 -15.21
#